data_AF-A0A2V7W8L9-F1
#
_entry.id   AF-A0A2V7W8L9-F1
#
_cell.length_a   1.000
_cell.length_b   1.000
_cell.length_c   1.000
_cell.angle_alpha   90.00
_cell.angle_beta   90.00
_cell.angle_gamma   90.00
#
_symmetry.space_group_name_H-M   'P 1'
#
loop_
_entity.id
_entity.type
_entity.pdbx_description
1 polymer ?
#
loop_
_entity_poly.entity_id
_entity_poly.type
_entity_poly.pdbx_seq_one_letter_code
_entity_poly.pdbx_strand_id
1 'polypeptide(L)'
;MRRLAFVLVFVLACSHQSDDQKLIKAASPVKSWAASLAFASELWLDNRVPKSLMENSVESAKKAIDATRKEVGKSKASESLRKNISSALDELSDSASTLGAAVRNHDANIAAREAKRCHGIYDKLEALEQ
;
A
#
# COMPACT_ATOMS: atom_id res chain seq x y z
N MET A 1 18.25 46.78 41.36
CA MET A 1 17.57 45.49 41.64
C MET A 1 16.65 45.20 40.46
N ARG A 2 16.51 44.02 39.86
CA ARG A 2 17.12 42.69 40.00
C ARG A 2 16.31 41.84 39.00
N ARG A 3 16.93 41.38 37.90
CA ARG A 3 16.69 40.08 37.21
C ARG A 3 15.24 39.83 36.68
N LEU A 4 14.98 39.27 35.50
CA LEU A 4 15.58 38.11 34.86
C LEU A 4 14.93 37.98 33.47
N ALA A 5 15.74 37.60 32.49
CA ALA A 5 15.28 37.08 31.21
C ALA A 5 14.34 35.88 31.42
N PHE A 6 13.26 35.82 30.65
CA PHE A 6 12.57 34.58 30.33
C PHE A 6 12.48 34.45 28.80
N VAL A 7 13.63 34.13 28.22
CA VAL A 7 13.69 33.21 27.09
C VAL A 7 13.42 31.83 27.68
N LEU A 8 12.45 31.07 27.19
CA LEU A 8 12.55 29.62 26.99
C LEU A 8 11.25 29.04 26.39
N VAL A 9 11.35 28.68 25.11
CA VAL A 9 10.99 27.36 24.57
C VAL A 9 9.51 26.96 24.63
N PHE A 10 8.76 27.36 23.61
CA PHE A 10 7.52 26.66 23.21
C PHE A 10 7.47 26.34 21.71
N VAL A 11 8.62 26.26 21.05
CA VAL A 11 8.74 25.86 19.63
C VAL A 11 9.59 24.60 19.52
N LEU A 12 9.20 23.53 20.22
CA LEU A 12 9.74 22.18 20.01
C LEU A 12 8.66 21.10 19.93
N ALA A 13 7.40 21.47 19.75
CA ALA A 13 6.41 20.56 19.15
C ALA A 13 6.62 20.51 17.62
N CYS A 14 7.87 20.34 17.17
CA CYS A 14 8.12 19.79 15.85
C CYS A 14 7.58 18.36 15.89
N SER A 15 6.49 18.12 15.18
CA SER A 15 5.86 16.82 14.97
C SER A 15 6.88 15.77 14.54
N HIS A 16 7.53 15.11 15.50
CA HIS A 16 8.48 14.06 15.22
C HIS A 16 7.67 12.78 14.97
N GLN A 17 7.28 12.58 13.72
CA GLN A 17 6.63 11.35 13.26
C GLN A 17 7.58 10.17 13.58
N SER A 18 7.08 9.14 14.27
CA SER A 18 7.88 7.95 14.57
C SER A 18 8.28 7.23 13.29
N ASP A 19 9.36 6.44 13.33
CA ASP A 19 9.78 5.69 12.14
C ASP A 19 8.71 4.67 11.69
N ASP A 20 7.92 4.13 12.63
CA ASP A 20 6.75 3.29 12.35
C ASP A 20 5.68 4.08 11.58
N GLN A 21 5.33 5.29 12.04
CA GLN A 21 4.36 6.13 11.34
C GLN A 21 4.85 6.57 9.96
N LYS A 22 6.15 6.85 9.80
CA LYS A 22 6.74 7.16 8.48
C LYS A 22 6.60 5.98 7.53
N LEU A 23 6.85 4.77 8.03
CA LEU A 23 6.75 3.56 7.22
C LEU A 23 5.30 3.24 6.84
N ILE A 24 4.36 3.38 7.76
CA ILE A 24 2.92 3.24 7.47
C ILE A 24 2.50 4.22 6.37
N LYS A 25 2.91 5.49 6.49
CA LYS A 25 2.64 6.52 5.46
C LYS A 25 3.28 6.16 4.12
N ALA A 26 4.50 5.61 4.12
CA ALA A 26 5.16 5.14 2.90
C ALA A 26 4.44 3.95 2.24
N ALA A 27 3.68 3.15 3.00
CA ALA A 27 2.86 2.05 2.49
C ALA A 27 1.48 2.50 1.94
N SER A 28 1.07 3.75 2.17
CA SER A 28 -0.21 4.30 1.70
C SER A 28 -0.46 4.13 0.18
N PRO A 29 0.53 4.33 -0.72
CA PRO A 29 0.32 4.08 -2.15
C PRO A 29 -0.05 2.63 -2.46
N VAL A 30 0.55 1.66 -1.75
CA VAL A 30 0.26 0.23 -1.93
C VAL A 30 -1.13 -0.11 -1.43
N LYS A 31 -1.53 0.46 -0.29
CA LYS A 31 -2.91 0.35 0.20
C LYS A 31 -3.92 0.84 -0.86
N SER A 32 -3.68 2.02 -1.43
CA SER A 32 -4.51 2.59 -2.49
C SER A 32 -4.56 1.70 -3.75
N TRP A 33 -3.43 1.10 -4.15
CA TRP A 33 -3.39 0.17 -5.27
C TRP A 33 -4.10 -1.14 -5.00
N ALA A 34 -4.07 -1.67 -3.77
CA ALA A 34 -4.85 -2.84 -3.40
C ALA A 34 -6.36 -2.59 -3.60
N ALA A 35 -6.88 -1.48 -3.09
CA ALA A 35 -8.27 -1.06 -3.33
C ALA A 35 -8.57 -0.84 -4.82
N SER A 36 -7.67 -0.15 -5.53
CA SER A 36 -7.83 0.14 -6.96
C SER A 36 -7.86 -1.12 -7.82
N LEU A 37 -7.00 -2.11 -7.54
CA LEU A 37 -6.99 -3.39 -8.25
C LEU A 37 -8.24 -4.20 -7.94
N ALA A 38 -8.72 -4.20 -6.69
CA ALA A 38 -9.97 -4.86 -6.34
C ALA A 38 -11.15 -4.27 -7.13
N PHE A 39 -11.31 -2.96 -7.09
CA PHE A 39 -12.35 -2.23 -7.80
C PHE A 39 -12.26 -2.39 -9.33
N ALA A 40 -11.07 -2.25 -9.90
CA ALA A 40 -10.86 -2.41 -11.34
C ALA A 40 -11.16 -3.85 -11.79
N SER A 41 -10.87 -4.85 -10.96
CA SER A 41 -11.22 -6.24 -11.24
C SER A 41 -12.72 -6.46 -11.28
N GLU A 42 -13.46 -5.90 -10.33
CA GLU A 42 -14.93 -5.97 -10.31
C GLU A 42 -15.52 -5.34 -11.57
N LEU A 43 -15.05 -4.15 -11.95
CA LEU A 43 -15.47 -3.52 -13.20
C LEU A 43 -15.10 -4.33 -14.44
N TRP A 44 -13.95 -5.02 -14.42
CA TRP A 44 -13.52 -5.83 -15.55
C TRP A 44 -14.40 -7.08 -15.70
N LEU A 45 -14.75 -7.72 -14.58
CA LEU A 45 -15.69 -8.86 -14.54
C LEU A 45 -17.07 -8.48 -15.05
N ASP A 46 -17.50 -7.24 -14.80
CA ASP A 46 -18.75 -6.67 -15.32
C ASP A 46 -18.63 -6.17 -16.78
N ASN A 47 -17.49 -6.40 -17.44
CA ASN A 47 -17.18 -5.90 -18.80
C ASN A 47 -17.25 -4.36 -18.93
N ARG A 48 -17.07 -3.63 -17.83
CA ARG A 48 -17.13 -2.16 -17.78
C ARG A 48 -15.79 -1.48 -18.03
N VAL A 49 -14.69 -2.22 -17.98
CA VAL A 49 -13.35 -1.71 -18.31
C VAL A 49 -12.63 -2.63 -19.29
N PRO A 50 -11.84 -2.06 -20.23
CA PRO A 50 -11.11 -2.86 -21.20
C PRO A 50 -9.93 -3.59 -20.54
N LYS A 51 -9.55 -4.72 -21.13
CA LYS A 51 -8.35 -5.51 -20.76
C LYS A 51 -7.09 -4.65 -20.60
N SER A 52 -6.85 -3.72 -21.51
CA SER A 52 -5.67 -2.84 -21.49
C SER A 52 -5.62 -1.94 -20.26
N LEU A 53 -6.76 -1.45 -19.76
CA LEU A 53 -6.79 -0.68 -18.52
C LEU A 53 -6.35 -1.54 -17.34
N MET A 54 -6.79 -2.79 -17.31
CA MET A 54 -6.46 -3.72 -16.24
C MET A 54 -4.99 -4.12 -16.26
N GLU A 55 -4.42 -4.38 -17.44
CA GLU A 55 -2.99 -4.65 -17.62
C GLU A 55 -2.13 -3.45 -17.17
N ASN A 56 -2.51 -2.23 -17.55
CA ASN A 56 -1.82 -1.00 -17.14
C ASN A 56 -1.92 -0.76 -15.62
N SER A 57 -3.06 -1.08 -15.02
CA SER A 57 -3.28 -0.95 -13.58
C SER A 57 -2.40 -1.94 -12.81
N VAL A 58 -2.31 -3.19 -13.26
CA VAL A 58 -1.42 -4.20 -12.70
C VAL A 58 0.04 -3.74 -12.76
N GLU A 59 0.49 -3.23 -13.91
CA GLU A 59 1.87 -2.75 -14.07
C GLU A 59 2.18 -1.55 -13.17
N SER A 60 1.23 -0.61 -13.05
CA SER A 60 1.38 0.57 -12.19
C SER A 60 1.41 0.19 -10.70
N ALA A 61 0.58 -0.76 -10.28
CA ALA A 61 0.60 -1.30 -8.94
C ALA A 61 1.95 -1.97 -8.61
N LYS A 62 2.50 -2.77 -9.54
CA LYS A 62 3.84 -3.39 -9.37
C LYS A 62 4.94 -2.37 -9.16
N LYS A 63 4.94 -1.28 -9.93
CA LYS A 63 5.90 -0.17 -9.73
C LYS A 63 5.78 0.48 -8.36
N ALA A 64 4.56 0.67 -7.86
CA ALA A 64 4.33 1.21 -6.53
C ALA A 64 4.78 0.25 -5.41
N ILE A 65 4.55 -1.06 -5.59
CA ILE A 65 5.02 -2.10 -4.68
C ILE A 65 6.55 -2.09 -4.60
N ASP A 66 7.24 -2.07 -5.74
CA ASP A 66 8.71 -2.05 -5.77
C ASP A 66 9.29 -0.77 -5.17
N ALA A 67 8.65 0.37 -5.39
CA ALA A 67 9.02 1.62 -4.72
C ALA A 67 8.88 1.49 -3.19
N THR A 68 7.77 0.91 -2.72
CA THR A 68 7.50 0.75 -1.29
C THR A 68 8.44 -0.27 -0.65
N ARG A 69 8.78 -1.38 -1.33
CA ARG A 69 9.80 -2.35 -0.85
C ARG A 69 11.14 -1.68 -0.56
N LYS A 70 11.56 -0.72 -1.39
CA LYS A 70 12.80 0.05 -1.16
C LYS A 70 12.71 0.90 0.11
N GLU A 71 11.55 1.46 0.41
CA GLU A 71 11.33 2.24 1.63
C GLU A 71 11.28 1.35 2.88
N VAL A 72 10.65 0.17 2.81
CA VAL A 72 10.69 -0.83 3.89
C VAL A 72 12.13 -1.24 4.20
N GLY A 73 12.95 -1.49 3.17
CA GLY A 73 14.34 -1.92 3.32
C GLY A 73 15.25 -0.89 3.99
N LYS A 74 14.93 0.40 3.88
CA LYS A 74 15.68 1.51 4.51
C LYS A 74 15.10 1.95 5.86
N SER A 75 13.90 1.50 6.20
CA SER A 75 13.19 1.97 7.37
C SER A 75 13.84 1.48 8.67
N LYS A 76 13.83 2.34 9.68
CA LYS A 76 14.22 2.04 11.06
C LYS A 76 13.04 1.65 11.95
N ALA A 77 11.86 1.49 11.36
CA ALA A 77 10.68 1.03 12.05
C ALA A 77 10.87 -0.35 12.69
N SER A 78 9.99 -0.68 13.63
CA SER A 78 9.96 -1.97 14.31
C SER A 78 10.01 -3.14 13.31
N GLU A 79 10.76 -4.19 13.65
CA GLU A 79 10.92 -5.35 12.77
C GLU A 79 9.58 -6.01 12.45
N SER A 80 8.67 -6.08 13.43
CA SER A 80 7.32 -6.61 13.22
C SER A 80 6.56 -5.81 12.17
N LEU A 81 6.61 -4.47 12.22
CA LEU A 81 5.90 -3.65 11.23
C LEU A 81 6.51 -3.80 9.84
N ARG A 82 7.86 -3.78 9.74
CA ARG A 82 8.56 -4.03 8.48
C ARG A 82 8.17 -5.38 7.88
N LYS A 83 8.11 -6.45 8.70
CA LYS A 83 7.70 -7.79 8.27
C LYS A 83 6.25 -7.83 7.81
N ASN A 84 5.33 -7.19 8.53
CA ASN A 84 3.92 -7.15 8.17
C ASN A 84 3.71 -6.43 6.83
N ILE A 85 4.36 -5.29 6.63
CA ILE A 85 4.27 -4.55 5.37
C ILE A 85 4.93 -5.33 4.23
N SER A 86 6.11 -5.93 4.45
CA SER A 86 6.76 -6.80 3.44
C SER A 86 5.85 -7.96 3.02
N SER A 87 5.20 -8.63 3.97
CA SER A 87 4.25 -9.70 3.67
C SER A 87 3.08 -9.20 2.81
N ALA A 88 2.52 -8.04 3.13
CA ALA A 88 1.44 -7.44 2.33
C ALA A 88 1.91 -7.05 0.91
N LEU A 89 3.15 -6.57 0.76
CA LEU A 89 3.75 -6.25 -0.54
C LEU A 89 3.94 -7.50 -1.40
N ASP A 90 4.41 -8.59 -0.80
CA ASP A 90 4.57 -9.88 -1.48
C ASP A 90 3.21 -10.44 -1.91
N GLU A 91 2.23 -10.44 -1.01
CA GLU A 91 0.87 -10.87 -1.31
C GLU A 91 0.23 -10.06 -2.45
N LEU A 92 0.40 -8.73 -2.45
CA LEU A 92 -0.15 -7.87 -3.51
C LEU A 92 0.58 -8.05 -4.83
N SER A 93 1.91 -8.23 -4.81
CA SER A 93 2.72 -8.51 -6.01
C SER A 93 2.28 -9.79 -6.70
N ASP A 94 2.05 -10.85 -5.91
CA ASP A 94 1.56 -12.14 -6.39
C ASP A 94 0.15 -12.03 -6.94
N SER A 95 -0.73 -11.33 -6.22
CA SER A 95 -2.12 -11.14 -6.65
C SER A 95 -2.19 -10.32 -7.94
N ALA A 96 -1.45 -9.20 -8.04
CA ALA A 96 -1.38 -8.39 -9.25
C ALA A 96 -0.83 -9.19 -10.45
N SER A 97 0.18 -10.04 -10.23
CA SER A 97 0.73 -10.91 -11.29
C SER A 97 -0.29 -11.95 -11.77
N THR A 98 -0.96 -12.60 -10.83
CA THR A 98 -2.01 -13.60 -11.10
C THR A 98 -3.20 -12.97 -11.84
N LEU A 99 -3.62 -11.80 -11.39
CA LEU A 99 -4.70 -11.02 -11.97
C LEU A 99 -4.37 -10.57 -13.40
N GLY A 100 -3.15 -10.09 -13.66
CA GLY A 100 -2.71 -9.79 -15.01
C GLY A 100 -2.71 -11.01 -15.94
N ALA A 101 -2.37 -12.20 -15.43
CA ALA A 101 -2.46 -13.44 -16.19
C ALA A 101 -3.93 -13.84 -16.45
N ALA A 102 -4.79 -13.72 -15.44
CA ALA A 102 -6.22 -14.02 -15.56
C ALA A 102 -6.90 -13.15 -16.62
N VAL A 103 -6.62 -11.84 -16.60
CA VAL A 103 -7.12 -10.88 -17.58
C VAL A 103 -6.63 -11.22 -18.99
N ARG A 104 -5.35 -11.62 -19.13
CA ARG A 104 -4.81 -12.04 -20.43
C ARG A 104 -5.52 -13.26 -21.00
N ASN A 105 -5.84 -14.21 -20.13
CA ASN A 105 -6.45 -15.49 -20.47
C ASN A 105 -7.99 -15.47 -20.40
N HIS A 106 -8.61 -14.32 -20.13
CA HIS A 106 -10.05 -14.18 -19.91
C HIS A 106 -10.62 -15.10 -18.80
N ASP A 107 -9.83 -15.36 -17.76
CA ASP A 107 -10.23 -16.19 -16.62
C ASP A 107 -10.95 -15.36 -15.54
N ALA A 108 -12.27 -15.29 -15.65
CA ALA A 108 -13.12 -14.57 -14.70
C ALA A 108 -13.08 -15.14 -13.28
N ASN A 109 -12.89 -16.45 -13.12
CA ASN A 109 -12.88 -17.09 -11.80
C ASN A 109 -11.64 -16.71 -11.01
N ILE A 110 -10.48 -16.74 -11.67
CA ILE A 110 -9.23 -16.28 -11.07
C ILE A 110 -9.31 -14.78 -10.77
N ALA A 111 -9.77 -13.96 -11.71
CA ALA A 111 -9.88 -12.52 -11.51
C ALA A 111 -10.78 -12.16 -10.30
N ALA A 112 -11.94 -12.83 -10.16
CA ALA A 112 -12.83 -12.62 -9.01
C ALA A 112 -12.20 -13.04 -7.67
N ARG A 113 -11.42 -14.12 -7.65
CA ARG A 113 -10.69 -14.53 -6.45
C ARG A 113 -9.61 -13.51 -6.08
N GLU A 114 -8.82 -13.07 -7.05
CA GLU A 114 -7.76 -12.09 -6.80
C GLU A 114 -8.33 -10.72 -6.42
N ALA A 115 -9.50 -10.32 -6.93
CA ALA A 115 -10.21 -9.12 -6.47
C ALA A 115 -10.49 -9.15 -4.96
N LYS A 116 -11.02 -10.28 -4.45
CA LYS A 116 -11.24 -10.49 -3.02
C LYS A 116 -9.95 -10.49 -2.22
N ARG A 117 -8.88 -11.06 -2.77
CA ARG A 117 -7.55 -11.06 -2.14
C ARG A 117 -7.00 -9.64 -2.03
N CYS A 118 -7.13 -8.82 -3.07
CA CYS A 118 -6.77 -7.40 -3.04
C CYS A 118 -7.54 -6.61 -1.97
N HIS A 119 -8.85 -6.84 -1.82
CA HIS A 119 -9.64 -6.26 -0.71
C HIS A 119 -9.08 -6.68 0.66
N GLY A 120 -8.82 -7.97 0.87
CA GLY A 120 -8.24 -8.44 2.13
C GLY A 120 -6.85 -7.85 2.43
N ILE A 121 -6.04 -7.57 1.41
CA ILE A 121 -4.75 -6.88 1.57
C ILE A 121 -4.97 -5.41 1.94
N TYR A 122 -5.95 -4.74 1.34
CA TYR A 122 -6.34 -3.38 1.71
C TYR A 122 -6.72 -3.32 3.19
N ASP A 123 -7.60 -4.21 3.67
CA ASP A 123 -8.04 -4.26 5.07
C ASP A 123 -6.87 -4.49 6.03
N LYS A 124 -5.94 -5.39 5.68
CA LYS A 124 -4.71 -5.63 6.45
C LYS A 124 -3.85 -4.38 6.59
N LEU A 125 -3.69 -3.61 5.50
CA LEU A 125 -2.89 -2.39 5.50
C LEU A 125 -3.60 -1.23 6.20
N GLU A 126 -4.91 -1.11 6.07
CA GLU A 126 -5.74 -0.14 6.78
C GLU A 126 -5.66 -0.35 8.31
N ALA A 127 -5.66 -1.61 8.76
CA ALA A 127 -5.53 -1.95 10.18
C ALA A 127 -4.19 -1.53 10.80
N LEU A 128 -3.16 -1.23 10.01
CA LEU A 128 -1.87 -0.72 10.51
C LEU A 128 -1.91 0.79 10.81
N GLU A 129 -2.93 1.51 10.35
CA GLU A 129 -3.10 2.95 10.58
C GLU A 129 -3.89 3.29 11.85
N GLN A 130 -4.49 2.27 12.49
CA GLN A 130 -5.31 2.38 13.70
C GLN A 130 -4.48 2.23 14.98
#